data_AF-A0A2J0UCL3-F1
#
_entry.id   AF-A0A2J0UCL3-F1
#
_cell.length_a   1.000
_cell.length_b   1.000
_cell.length_c   1.000
_cell.angle_alpha   90.00
_cell.angle_beta   90.00
_cell.angle_gamma   90.00
#
_symmetry.space_group_name_H-M   'P 1'
#
loop_
_entity.id
_entity.type
_entity.pdbx_description
1 polymer ?
#
loop_
_entity_poly.entity_id
_entity_poly.type
_entity_poly.pdbx_seq_one_letter_code
_entity_poly.pdbx_strand_id
1 'polypeptide(L)'
;MRKHFCYVLSLAMAKKDDQQTNVRIPAQLKRRITEAAESAGRSFTAEVVLRLEASFESVLEASLLYARISERQFLLHEIRQWQERIDKLNKEMDEYKTVDPNYAAQGGIAEMVDRGIKSISEELRMTTAHLEQNKVYLARVEDDIEVIADGLQKKLAELREVKSASWLLS
;
A
#
# COMPACT_ATOMS: atom_id res chain seq x y z
N MET A 1 -20.74 -63.23 24.24
CA MET A 1 -19.30 -63.20 24.62
C MET A 1 -18.50 -62.44 23.56
N ARG A 2 -17.65 -61.50 24.01
CA ARG A 2 -16.49 -60.86 23.35
C ARG A 2 -16.77 -59.96 22.12
N LYS A 3 -16.81 -58.62 22.29
CA LYS A 3 -15.69 -57.62 22.34
C LYS A 3 -15.13 -57.31 20.94
N HIS A 4 -15.50 -56.16 20.37
CA HIS A 4 -14.67 -54.93 20.26
C HIS A 4 -13.41 -55.10 19.39
N PHE A 5 -13.32 -54.35 18.29
CA PHE A 5 -12.10 -53.61 17.98
C PHE A 5 -12.42 -52.39 17.09
N CYS A 6 -12.40 -51.23 17.74
CA CYS A 6 -12.44 -49.89 17.16
C CYS A 6 -11.01 -49.56 16.75
N TYR A 7 -10.76 -49.25 15.47
CA TYR A 7 -9.48 -48.67 15.07
C TYR A 7 -9.52 -47.16 15.29
N VAL A 8 -9.10 -46.77 16.49
CA VAL A 8 -8.65 -45.42 16.81
C VAL A 8 -7.30 -45.24 16.14
N LEU A 9 -7.26 -44.56 14.99
CA LEU A 9 -6.02 -44.02 14.46
C LEU A 9 -5.76 -42.67 15.14
N SER A 10 -5.18 -42.74 16.34
CA SER A 10 -4.51 -41.62 16.97
C SER A 10 -3.08 -41.61 16.44
N LEU A 11 -2.75 -40.67 15.55
CA LEU A 11 -1.36 -40.37 15.20
C LEU A 11 -1.10 -38.91 15.53
N ALA A 12 -0.37 -38.74 16.64
CA ALA A 12 0.05 -37.48 17.19
C ALA A 12 1.02 -36.75 16.24
N MET A 13 0.61 -35.58 15.76
CA MET A 13 1.53 -34.50 15.42
C MET A 13 1.44 -33.46 16.54
N ALA A 14 2.36 -33.54 17.49
CA ALA A 14 2.55 -32.51 18.50
C ALA A 14 3.06 -31.23 17.81
N LYS A 15 2.13 -30.37 17.43
CA LYS A 15 2.35 -28.98 17.03
C LYS A 15 3.09 -28.24 18.15
N LYS A 16 4.31 -27.81 17.90
CA LYS A 16 5.02 -26.87 18.79
C LYS A 16 4.41 -25.46 18.75
N ASP A 17 3.51 -25.19 17.80
CA ASP A 17 2.87 -23.88 17.55
C ASP A 17 1.36 -23.79 17.89
N ASP A 18 0.65 -24.89 18.25
CA ASP A 18 -0.73 -24.80 18.76
C ASP A 18 -0.69 -24.51 20.26
N GLN A 19 -0.58 -23.24 20.64
CA GLN A 19 -0.86 -22.86 22.01
C GLN A 19 -2.38 -22.92 22.27
N GLN A 20 -2.80 -23.90 23.06
CA GLN A 20 -4.18 -23.96 23.54
C GLN A 20 -4.39 -22.92 24.65
N THR A 21 -5.10 -21.84 24.34
CA THR A 21 -5.44 -20.80 25.30
C THR A 21 -6.89 -20.89 25.73
N ASN A 22 -7.16 -20.89 27.04
CA ASN A 22 -8.53 -20.85 27.55
C ASN A 22 -9.06 -19.41 27.55
N VAL A 23 -9.77 -19.03 26.48
CA VAL A 23 -10.36 -17.70 26.34
C VAL A 23 -11.69 -17.63 27.11
N ARG A 24 -11.76 -16.77 28.13
CA ARG A 24 -13.01 -16.45 28.83
C ARG A 24 -13.77 -15.38 28.07
N ILE A 25 -14.92 -15.75 27.52
CA ILE A 25 -15.76 -14.88 26.71
C ILE A 25 -17.16 -14.76 27.33
N PRO A 26 -17.79 -13.57 27.27
CA PRO A 26 -19.16 -13.38 27.76
C PRO A 26 -20.14 -14.36 27.14
N ALA A 27 -21.12 -14.83 27.93
CA ALA A 27 -22.07 -15.86 27.50
C ALA A 27 -22.85 -15.47 26.22
N GLN A 28 -23.22 -14.20 26.11
CA GLN A 28 -23.90 -13.67 24.92
C GLN A 28 -23.02 -13.70 23.68
N LEU A 29 -21.73 -13.36 23.81
CA LEU A 29 -20.78 -13.41 22.71
C LEU A 29 -20.51 -14.85 22.27
N LYS A 30 -20.37 -15.76 23.23
CA LYS A 30 -20.19 -17.20 22.96
C LYS A 30 -21.37 -17.75 22.16
N ARG A 31 -22.62 -17.44 22.55
CA ARG A 31 -23.83 -17.86 21.80
C ARG A 31 -23.81 -17.41 20.35
N ARG A 32 -23.55 -16.12 20.10
CA ARG A 32 -23.49 -15.56 18.74
C ARG A 32 -22.43 -16.23 17.86
N ILE A 33 -21.26 -16.55 18.42
CA ILE A 33 -20.19 -17.24 17.69
C ILE A 33 -20.59 -18.70 17.42
N THR A 34 -21.22 -19.38 18.38
CA THR A 34 -21.72 -20.75 18.19
C THR A 34 -22.77 -20.82 17.09
N GLU A 35 -23.76 -19.93 17.10
CA GLU A 35 -24.81 -19.85 16.06
C GLU A 35 -24.21 -19.55 14.67
N ALA A 36 -23.22 -18.65 14.60
CA ALA A 36 -22.50 -18.39 13.36
C ALA A 36 -21.67 -19.59 12.87
N ALA A 37 -21.02 -20.31 13.78
CA ALA A 37 -20.26 -21.51 13.44
C ALA A 37 -21.19 -22.62 12.92
N GLU A 38 -22.33 -22.84 13.58
CA GLU A 38 -23.34 -23.84 13.20
C GLU A 38 -23.94 -23.52 11.83
N SER A 39 -24.35 -22.27 11.59
CA SER A 39 -24.90 -21.85 10.29
C SER A 39 -23.89 -21.95 9.15
N ALA A 40 -22.59 -21.79 9.43
CA ALA A 40 -21.52 -21.94 8.46
C ALA A 40 -20.95 -23.37 8.34
N GLY A 41 -21.46 -24.34 9.11
CA GLY A 41 -20.96 -25.72 9.12
C GLY A 41 -19.53 -25.86 9.67
N ARG A 42 -19.09 -24.95 10.54
CA ARG A 42 -17.74 -24.90 11.12
C ARG A 42 -17.77 -25.26 12.60
N SER A 43 -16.62 -25.68 13.13
CA SER A 43 -16.47 -25.80 14.59
C SER A 43 -16.37 -24.40 15.22
N PHE A 44 -16.77 -24.28 16.49
CA PHE A 44 -16.63 -23.04 17.24
C PHE A 44 -15.22 -22.47 17.17
N THR A 45 -14.20 -23.33 17.36
CA THR A 45 -12.79 -22.91 17.27
C THR A 45 -12.42 -22.43 15.88
N ALA A 46 -12.87 -23.10 14.81
CA ALA A 46 -12.59 -22.67 13.45
C ALA A 46 -13.21 -21.30 13.13
N GLU A 47 -14.41 -21.04 13.62
CA GLU A 47 -15.08 -19.74 13.47
C GLU A 47 -14.36 -18.63 14.26
N VAL A 48 -13.88 -18.93 15.46
CA VAL A 48 -13.08 -17.97 16.26
C VAL A 48 -11.77 -17.63 15.56
N VAL A 49 -11.03 -18.64 15.09
CA VAL A 49 -9.75 -18.45 14.39
C VAL A 49 -9.97 -17.60 13.13
N LEU A 50 -10.96 -17.95 12.30
CA LEU A 50 -11.28 -17.20 11.09
C LEU A 50 -11.54 -15.71 11.38
N ARG A 51 -12.35 -15.41 12.40
CA ARG A 51 -12.67 -14.02 12.77
C ARG A 51 -11.46 -13.27 13.29
N LEU A 52 -10.59 -13.95 14.03
CA LEU A 52 -9.34 -13.36 14.50
C LEU A 52 -8.40 -13.08 13.32
N GLU A 53 -8.18 -14.04 12.42
CA GLU A 53 -7.37 -13.86 11.21
C GLU A 53 -7.89 -12.71 10.35
N ALA A 54 -9.20 -12.68 10.06
CA ALA A 54 -9.83 -11.59 9.31
C ALA A 54 -9.67 -10.22 10.00
N SER A 55 -9.65 -10.19 11.34
CA SER A 55 -9.41 -8.95 12.09
C SER A 55 -7.99 -8.41 11.89
N PHE A 56 -7.00 -9.29 11.74
CA PHE A 56 -5.62 -8.88 11.47
C PHE A 56 -5.41 -8.45 10.01
N GLU A 57 -6.05 -9.12 9.05
CA GLU A 57 -5.96 -8.75 7.63
C GLU A 57 -6.44 -7.32 7.38
N SER A 58 -7.56 -6.92 7.98
CA SER A 58 -8.08 -5.55 7.82
C SER A 58 -7.18 -4.47 8.44
N VAL A 59 -6.50 -4.76 9.55
CA VAL A 59 -5.52 -3.87 10.17
C VAL A 59 -4.26 -3.74 9.29
N LEU A 60 -3.81 -4.86 8.71
CA LEU A 60 -2.67 -4.88 7.79
C LEU A 60 -2.97 -4.07 6.52
N GLU A 61 -4.13 -4.25 5.91
CA GLU A 61 -4.58 -3.51 4.74
C GLU A 61 -4.67 -2.00 5.02
N ALA A 62 -5.24 -1.61 6.16
CA ALA A 62 -5.32 -0.21 6.56
C ALA A 62 -3.92 0.40 6.81
N SER A 63 -3.00 -0.38 7.38
CA SER A 63 -1.61 0.05 7.59
C SER A 63 -0.86 0.22 6.26
N LEU A 64 -1.06 -0.70 5.32
CA LEU A 64 -0.50 -0.64 3.97
C LEU A 64 -1.05 0.57 3.20
N LEU A 65 -2.35 0.82 3.28
CA LEU A 65 -2.98 2.00 2.68
C LEU A 65 -2.35 3.29 3.21
N TYR A 66 -2.17 3.40 4.54
CA TYR A 66 -1.52 4.57 5.14
C TYR A 66 -0.09 4.76 4.65
N ALA A 67 0.69 3.67 4.55
CA ALA A 67 2.05 3.73 4.02
C ALA A 67 2.09 4.21 2.57
N ARG A 68 1.19 3.70 1.71
CA ARG A 68 1.10 4.14 0.31
C ARG A 68 0.65 5.60 0.17
N ILE A 69 -0.29 6.06 0.99
CA ILE A 69 -0.69 7.48 1.00
C ILE A 69 0.47 8.39 1.41
N SER A 70 1.25 7.99 2.41
CA SER A 70 2.45 8.73 2.83
C SER A 70 3.50 8.79 1.71
N GLU A 71 3.76 7.65 1.05
CA GLU A 71 4.66 7.57 -0.10
C GLU A 71 4.19 8.46 -1.26
N ARG A 72 2.89 8.47 -1.56
CA ARG A 72 2.28 9.37 -2.54
C ARG A 72 2.57 10.84 -2.22
N GLN A 73 2.41 11.24 -0.96
CA GLN A 73 2.68 12.63 -0.54
C GLN A 73 4.16 13.01 -0.73
N PHE A 74 5.06 12.07 -0.43
CA PHE A 74 6.48 12.25 -0.65
C PHE A 74 6.81 12.41 -2.14
N LEU A 75 6.28 11.53 -3.01
CA LEU A 75 6.51 11.61 -4.46
C LEU A 75 5.98 12.91 -5.07
N LEU A 76 4.81 13.39 -4.63
CA LEU A 76 4.28 14.68 -5.06
C LEU A 76 5.18 15.85 -4.67
N HIS A 77 5.80 15.77 -3.49
CA HIS A 77 6.78 16.76 -3.07
C HIS A 77 8.04 16.73 -3.94
N GLU A 78 8.59 15.54 -4.20
CA GLU A 78 9.76 15.40 -5.08
C GLU A 78 9.49 15.87 -6.51
N ILE A 79 8.35 15.50 -7.09
CA ILE A 79 7.91 15.94 -8.42
C ILE A 79 7.88 17.47 -8.49
N ARG A 80 7.34 18.13 -7.45
CA ARG A 80 7.33 19.59 -7.37
C ARG A 80 8.75 20.15 -7.34
N GLN A 81 9.63 19.60 -6.51
CA GLN A 81 11.03 20.06 -6.41
C GLN A 81 11.78 19.90 -7.74
N TRP A 82 11.58 18.78 -8.44
CA TRP A 82 12.18 18.57 -9.76
C TRP A 82 11.64 19.53 -10.81
N GLN A 83 10.33 19.80 -10.79
CA GLN A 83 9.74 20.79 -11.69
C GLN A 83 10.32 22.19 -11.45
N GLU A 84 10.44 22.61 -10.18
CA GLU A 84 11.05 23.89 -9.81
C GLU A 84 12.52 23.97 -10.27
N ARG A 85 13.27 22.86 -10.21
CA ARG A 85 14.66 22.83 -10.71
C ARG A 85 14.71 22.94 -12.23
N ILE A 86 13.84 22.24 -12.97
CA ILE A 86 13.73 22.36 -14.43
C ILE A 86 13.41 23.79 -14.82
N ASP A 87 12.47 24.45 -14.14
CA ASP A 87 12.09 25.83 -14.43
C ASP A 87 13.27 26.80 -14.21
N LYS A 88 14.09 26.58 -13.18
CA LYS A 88 15.31 27.36 -12.94
C LYS A 88 16.35 27.14 -14.04
N LEU A 89 16.62 25.87 -14.39
CA LEU A 89 17.58 25.53 -15.44
C LEU A 89 17.15 26.07 -16.81
N ASN A 90 15.86 26.08 -17.11
CA ASN A 90 15.34 26.69 -18.34
C ASN A 90 15.56 28.21 -18.36
N LYS A 91 15.39 28.92 -17.23
CA LYS A 91 15.71 30.34 -17.13
C LYS A 91 17.20 30.60 -17.33
N GLU A 92 18.06 29.83 -16.67
CA GLU A 92 19.52 29.91 -16.84
C GLU A 92 19.89 29.67 -18.31
N MET A 93 19.29 28.66 -18.96
CA MET A 93 19.49 28.37 -20.39
C MET A 93 19.10 29.53 -21.29
N ASP A 94 17.97 30.19 -21.00
CA ASP A 94 17.51 31.33 -21.78
C ASP A 94 18.44 32.55 -21.62
N GLU A 95 19.02 32.76 -20.44
CA GLU A 95 20.06 33.78 -20.23
C GLU A 95 21.26 33.55 -21.15
N TYR A 96 21.75 32.31 -21.28
CA TYR A 96 22.85 31.99 -22.20
C TYR A 96 22.50 32.21 -23.67
N LYS A 97 21.25 31.97 -24.08
CA LYS A 97 20.80 32.19 -25.47
C LYS A 97 20.69 33.66 -25.84
N THR A 98 20.52 34.55 -24.86
CA THR A 98 20.42 36.00 -25.11
C THR A 98 21.77 36.68 -25.36
N VAL A 99 22.89 35.97 -25.15
CA VAL A 99 24.24 36.51 -25.40
C VAL A 99 24.45 36.68 -26.91
N ASP A 100 24.80 37.90 -27.33
CA ASP A 100 25.08 38.22 -28.74
C ASP A 100 26.25 37.35 -29.28
N PRO A 101 26.03 36.57 -30.36
CA PRO A 101 27.06 35.73 -30.97
C PRO A 101 28.33 36.49 -31.39
N ASN A 102 28.20 37.74 -31.82
CA ASN A 102 29.34 38.58 -32.24
C ASN A 102 30.18 39.03 -31.04
N TYR A 103 29.55 39.26 -29.89
CA TYR A 103 30.25 39.60 -28.64
C TYR A 103 30.95 38.37 -28.04
N ALA A 104 30.34 37.19 -28.14
CA ALA A 104 30.91 35.94 -27.64
C ALA A 104 32.20 35.52 -28.39
N ALA A 105 32.30 35.84 -29.69
CA ALA A 105 33.43 35.46 -30.54
C ALA A 105 34.72 36.26 -30.28
N GLN A 106 34.64 37.46 -29.69
CA GLN A 106 35.78 38.37 -29.57
C GLN A 106 36.64 38.17 -28.31
N GLY A 107 36.22 37.33 -27.34
CA GLY A 107 36.86 37.26 -26.03
C GLY A 107 37.01 35.88 -25.38
N GLY A 108 36.91 34.78 -26.14
CA GLY A 108 36.91 33.41 -25.55
C GLY A 108 35.63 33.07 -24.76
N ILE A 109 34.65 33.98 -24.78
CA ILE A 109 33.35 33.85 -24.11
C ILE A 109 32.50 32.78 -24.77
N ALA A 110 32.60 32.59 -26.09
CA ALA A 110 31.87 31.57 -26.84
C ALA A 110 32.10 30.14 -26.30
N GLU A 111 33.33 29.78 -25.96
CA GLU A 111 33.65 28.46 -25.41
C GLU A 111 33.13 28.29 -23.97
N MET A 112 33.03 29.40 -23.23
CA MET A 112 32.45 29.40 -21.89
C MET A 112 30.94 29.26 -21.93
N VAL A 113 30.27 29.95 -22.85
CA VAL A 113 28.83 29.84 -23.11
C VAL A 113 28.48 28.43 -23.61
N ASP A 114 29.24 27.87 -24.56
CA ASP A 114 29.02 26.50 -25.06
C ASP A 114 29.16 25.45 -23.94
N ARG A 115 30.18 25.58 -23.08
CA ARG A 115 30.32 24.71 -21.90
C ARG A 115 29.17 24.87 -20.92
N GLY A 116 28.72 26.09 -20.65
CA GLY A 116 27.57 26.38 -19.79
C GLY A 116 26.29 25.73 -20.32
N ILE A 117 25.99 25.94 -21.61
CA ILE A 117 24.84 25.35 -22.30
C ILE A 117 24.90 23.82 -22.23
N LYS A 118 26.06 23.20 -22.50
CA LYS A 118 26.22 21.75 -22.40
C LYS A 118 25.99 21.22 -20.98
N SER A 119 26.53 21.90 -19.97
CA SER A 119 26.34 21.53 -18.56
C SER A 119 24.87 21.59 -18.15
N ILE A 120 24.17 22.67 -18.49
CA ILE A 120 22.75 22.85 -18.16
C ILE A 120 21.89 21.85 -18.92
N SER A 121 22.21 21.58 -20.20
CA SER A 121 21.49 20.60 -21.01
C SER A 121 21.57 19.19 -20.41
N GLU A 122 22.74 18.79 -19.90
CA GLU A 122 22.91 17.50 -19.25
C GLU A 122 22.16 17.44 -17.92
N GLU A 123 22.18 18.51 -17.13
CA GLU A 123 21.40 18.57 -15.89
C GLU A 123 19.89 18.54 -16.15
N LEU A 124 19.41 19.25 -17.18
CA LEU A 124 18.01 19.18 -17.63
C LEU A 124 17.63 17.76 -18.04
N ARG A 125 18.50 17.07 -18.78
CA ARG A 125 18.27 15.69 -19.21
C ARG A 125 18.09 14.76 -18.01
N MET A 126 19.00 14.84 -17.03
CA MET A 126 18.94 14.02 -15.82
C MET A 126 17.73 14.35 -14.95
N THR A 127 17.45 15.63 -14.74
CA THR A 127 16.33 16.09 -13.92
C THR A 127 14.99 15.69 -14.53
N THR A 128 14.85 15.82 -15.85
CA THR A 128 13.64 15.40 -16.57
C THR A 128 13.45 13.89 -16.48
N ALA A 129 14.54 13.10 -16.57
CA ALA A 129 14.47 11.65 -16.40
C ALA A 129 13.99 11.26 -14.98
N HIS A 130 14.50 11.92 -13.93
CA HIS A 130 14.02 11.71 -12.56
C HIS A 130 12.55 12.10 -12.38
N LEU A 131 12.13 13.23 -12.96
CA LEU A 131 10.74 13.67 -12.93
C LEU A 131 9.81 12.62 -13.56
N GLU A 132 10.15 12.13 -14.75
CA GLU A 132 9.34 11.12 -15.44
C GLU A 132 9.31 9.79 -14.70
N GLN A 133 10.44 9.35 -14.14
CA GLN A 133 10.49 8.15 -13.31
C GLN A 133 9.57 8.29 -12.08
N ASN A 134 9.62 9.43 -11.39
CA ASN A 134 8.78 9.68 -10.22
C ASN A 134 7.29 9.76 -10.58
N LYS A 135 6.92 10.31 -11.74
CA LYS A 135 5.53 10.29 -12.23
C LYS A 135 5.03 8.89 -12.52
N VAL A 136 5.84 8.06 -13.18
CA VAL A 136 5.48 6.65 -13.45
C VAL A 136 5.29 5.89 -12.14
N TYR A 137 6.18 6.11 -11.17
CA TYR A 137 6.06 5.45 -9.88
C TYR A 137 4.86 5.97 -9.07
N LEU A 138 4.58 7.27 -9.12
CA LEU A 138 3.38 7.87 -8.53
C LEU A 138 2.11 7.21 -9.06
N ALA A 139 1.98 7.04 -10.37
CA ALA A 139 0.82 6.38 -10.97
C ALA A 139 0.60 4.97 -10.41
N ARG A 140 1.67 4.19 -10.27
CA ARG A 140 1.61 2.86 -9.65
C ARG A 140 1.17 2.90 -8.19
N VAL A 141 1.66 3.88 -7.41
CA VAL A 141 1.25 4.05 -6.01
C VAL A 141 -0.22 4.46 -5.93
N GLU A 142 -0.72 5.26 -6.86
CA GLU A 142 -2.13 5.64 -6.95
C GLU A 142 -3.02 4.42 -7.26
N ASP A 143 -2.61 3.56 -8.21
CA ASP A 143 -3.29 2.30 -8.50
C ASP A 143 -3.34 1.38 -7.26
N ASP A 144 -2.21 1.23 -6.55
CA ASP A 144 -2.15 0.43 -5.31
C ASP A 144 -3.12 0.98 -4.24
N ILE A 145 -3.20 2.30 -4.09
CA ILE A 145 -4.12 2.97 -3.15
C ILE A 145 -5.57 2.65 -3.50
N GLU A 146 -5.93 2.76 -4.78
CA GLU A 146 -7.29 2.48 -5.26
C GLU A 146 -7.69 1.04 -4.96
N VAL A 147 -6.85 0.07 -5.33
CA VAL A 147 -7.12 -1.36 -5.10
C VAL A 147 -7.31 -1.67 -3.61
N ILE A 148 -6.45 -1.13 -2.75
CA ILE A 148 -6.55 -1.38 -1.29
C ILE A 148 -7.79 -0.69 -0.71
N ALA A 149 -8.06 0.56 -1.12
CA ALA A 149 -9.20 1.32 -0.64
C ALA A 149 -10.53 0.64 -1.02
N ASP A 150 -10.66 0.17 -2.26
CA ASP A 150 -11.84 -0.55 -2.74
C ASP A 150 -12.04 -1.87 -1.98
N GLY A 151 -10.95 -2.62 -1.75
CA GLY A 151 -10.97 -3.83 -0.94
C GLY A 151 -11.51 -3.58 0.48
N LEU A 152 -11.03 -2.52 1.13
CA LEU A 152 -11.48 -2.12 2.46
C LEU A 152 -12.94 -1.64 2.46
N GLN A 153 -13.35 -0.86 1.46
CA GLN A 153 -14.74 -0.39 1.33
C GLN A 153 -15.71 -1.54 1.14
N LYS A 154 -15.37 -2.53 0.31
CA LYS A 154 -16.18 -3.74 0.11
C LYS A 154 -16.36 -4.52 1.42
N LYS A 155 -15.27 -4.77 2.15
CA LYS A 155 -15.33 -5.44 3.47
C LYS A 155 -16.18 -4.64 4.46
N LEU A 156 -16.08 -3.31 4.46
CA LEU A 156 -16.89 -2.45 5.32
C LEU A 156 -18.38 -2.51 4.95
N ALA A 157 -18.71 -2.58 3.66
CA ALA A 157 -20.09 -2.75 3.20
C ALA A 157 -20.67 -4.10 3.63
N GLU A 158 -19.93 -5.20 3.46
CA GLU A 158 -20.32 -6.53 3.93
C GLU A 158 -20.58 -6.55 5.44
N LEU A 159 -19.73 -5.89 6.23
CA LEU A 159 -19.94 -5.76 7.68
C LEU A 159 -21.19 -4.94 8.04
N ARG A 160 -21.51 -3.90 7.27
CA ARG A 160 -22.73 -3.09 7.47
C ARG A 160 -23.99 -3.89 7.18
N GLU A 161 -24.00 -4.65 6.09
CA GLU A 161 -25.11 -5.53 5.72
C GLU A 161 -25.37 -6.58 6.81
N VAL A 162 -24.32 -7.30 7.25
CA VAL A 162 -24.43 -8.29 8.34
C VAL A 162 -24.95 -7.64 9.63
N LYS A 163 -24.45 -6.43 9.96
CA LYS A 163 -24.92 -5.72 11.15
C LYS A 163 -26.40 -5.36 11.00
N SER A 164 -26.83 -4.81 9.86
CA SER A 164 -28.23 -4.44 9.61
C SER A 164 -29.19 -5.63 9.69
N ALA A 165 -28.81 -6.79 9.13
CA ALA A 165 -29.57 -8.03 9.24
C ALA A 165 -29.68 -8.53 10.69
N SER A 166 -28.62 -8.36 11.49
CA SER A 166 -28.62 -8.71 12.92
C SER A 166 -29.56 -7.84 13.77
N TRP A 167 -29.83 -6.58 13.38
CA TRP A 167 -30.79 -5.71 14.10
C TRP A 167 -32.25 -5.99 13.73
N LEU A 168 -32.52 -6.51 12.53
CA LEU A 168 -33.88 -6.86 12.09
C LEU A 168 -34.39 -8.19 12.68
N LEU A 169 -33.50 -8.99 13.27
CA LEU A 169 -33.80 -10.29 13.90
C LEU A 169 -33.81 -10.25 15.44
N SER A 170 -33.64 -9.06 16.05
CA SER A 170 -33.72 -8.83 17.51
C SER A 170 -34.98 -8.04 17.85
#